data_AF-A0A938PEA5-F1
#
_entry.id   AF-A0A938PEA5-F1
#
_cell.length_a   1.000
_cell.length_b   1.000
_cell.length_c   1.000
_cell.angle_alpha   90.00
_cell.angle_beta   90.00
_cell.angle_gamma   90.00
#
_symmetry.space_group_name_H-M   'P 1'
#
loop_
_entity.id
_entity.type
_entity.pdbx_description
1 polymer ?
#
loop_
_entity_poly.entity_id
_entity_poly.type
_entity_poly.pdbx_seq_one_letter_code
_entity_poly.pdbx_strand_id
1 'polypeptide(L)' 'MCGGKKKSSTTTFSADYGEGIIIIRNVNAEVCIQCGEEWIDDKTAAKLETISSEAQTKKRQLEVIAMNN' A
#
# COMPACT_ATOMS: atom_id res chain seq x y z
N MET A 1 5.83 -9.46 -16.46
CA MET A 1 6.55 -8.17 -16.43
C MET A 1 6.75 -7.64 -17.84
N CYS A 2 6.33 -6.41 -18.12
CA CYS A 2 6.34 -5.83 -19.48
C CYS A 2 7.70 -5.32 -19.97
N GLY A 3 8.74 -5.28 -19.11
CA GLY A 3 10.08 -4.77 -19.44
C GLY A 3 10.21 -3.24 -19.48
N GLY A 4 9.15 -2.49 -19.15
CA GLY A 4 9.16 -1.03 -19.17
C GLY A 4 9.95 -0.38 -18.04
N LYS A 5 10.29 0.91 -18.20
CA LYS A 5 10.99 1.70 -17.17
C LYS A 5 10.10 1.96 -15.97
N LYS A 6 10.70 1.89 -14.78
CA LYS A 6 10.08 2.23 -13.51
C LYS A 6 10.41 3.68 -13.13
N LYS A 7 9.53 4.31 -12.36
CA LYS A 7 9.77 5.60 -11.70
C LYS A 7 9.37 5.52 -10.24
N SER A 8 10.09 6.22 -9.36
CA SER A 8 9.62 6.46 -8.00
C SER A 8 8.32 7.25 -8.04
N SER A 9 7.32 6.76 -7.33
CA SER A 9 5.99 7.36 -7.25
C SER A 9 5.29 6.90 -5.97
N THR A 10 4.00 7.15 -5.87
CA THR A 10 3.17 6.62 -4.80
C THR A 10 2.02 5.80 -5.37
N THR A 11 1.54 4.84 -4.58
CA THR A 11 0.35 4.05 -4.85
C THR A 11 -0.61 4.02 -3.66
N THR A 12 -1.73 3.35 -3.82
CA THR A 12 -2.68 2.99 -2.77
C THR A 12 -2.62 1.49 -2.53
N PHE A 13 -2.27 1.09 -1.32
CA PHE A 13 -2.39 -0.28 -0.87
C PHE A 13 -3.77 -0.50 -0.26
N SER A 14 -4.45 -1.58 -0.64
CA SER A 14 -5.72 -1.98 -0.04
C SER A 14 -5.66 -3.44 0.38
N ALA A 15 -6.11 -3.73 1.60
CA ALA A 15 -6.19 -5.08 2.12
C ALA A 15 -7.55 -5.32 2.79
N ASP A 16 -8.14 -6.47 2.48
CA ASP A 16 -9.28 -7.04 3.17
C ASP A 16 -8.79 -8.05 4.20
N TYR A 17 -9.22 -7.92 5.45
CA TYR A 17 -8.89 -8.82 6.56
C TYR A 17 -10.13 -9.52 7.14
N GLY A 18 -11.19 -9.66 6.34
CA GLY A 18 -12.43 -10.37 6.66
C GLY A 18 -13.40 -9.54 7.50
N GLU A 19 -12.92 -8.94 8.59
CA GLU A 19 -13.75 -8.08 9.47
C GLU A 19 -13.88 -6.64 8.98
N GLY A 20 -13.01 -6.24 8.05
CA GLY A 20 -12.98 -4.90 7.48
C GLY A 20 -11.94 -4.75 6.37
N ILE A 21 -11.93 -3.56 5.77
CA ILE A 21 -11.00 -3.18 4.71
C ILE A 21 -10.16 -2.00 5.20
N ILE A 22 -8.85 -2.06 4.94
CA ILE A 22 -7.94 -0.93 5.11
C ILE A 22 -7.45 -0.44 3.76
N ILE A 23 -7.47 0.89 3.57
CA ILE A 23 -6.91 1.58 2.42
C ILE A 23 -5.82 2.52 2.92
N ILE A 24 -4.59 2.28 2.48
CA ILE A 24 -3.40 3.07 2.80
C ILE A 24 -2.99 3.83 1.54
N ARG A 25 -3.15 5.15 1.57
CA ARG A 25 -2.79 6.04 0.46
C ARG A 25 -1.36 6.56 0.60
N ASN A 26 -0.80 7.05 -0.51
CA ASN A 26 0.53 7.66 -0.58
C ASN A 26 1.67 6.70 -0.20
N VAL A 27 1.51 5.41 -0.52
CA VAL A 27 2.53 4.39 -0.27
C VAL A 27 3.65 4.56 -1.27
N ASN A 28 4.88 4.74 -0.80
CA ASN A 28 6.04 4.86 -1.68
C ASN A 28 6.22 3.56 -2.50
N ALA A 29 6.37 3.70 -3.81
CA ALA A 29 6.53 2.57 -4.72
C ALA A 29 7.36 2.96 -5.94
N GLU A 30 7.88 1.96 -6.64
CA GLU A 30 8.26 2.12 -8.04
C GLU A 30 7.06 1.73 -8.92
N VAL A 31 6.72 2.55 -9.91
CA VAL A 31 5.60 2.27 -10.82
C VAL A 31 6.10 2.24 -12.27
N CYS A 32 5.69 1.22 -13.03
CA CYS A 32 6.01 1.12 -14.45
C CYS A 32 5.30 2.23 -15.21
N ILE A 33 6.06 3.01 -15.97
CA ILE A 33 5.52 4.13 -16.75
C ILE A 33 4.57 3.66 -17.86
N GLN A 34 4.70 2.41 -18.32
CA GLN A 34 3.94 1.88 -19.46
C GLN A 34 2.71 1.07 -19.06
N CYS A 35 2.83 0.14 -18.10
CA CYS A 35 1.73 -0.76 -17.74
C CYS A 35 1.13 -0.50 -16.36
N GLY A 36 1.73 0.41 -15.56
CA GLY A 36 1.25 0.73 -14.22
C GLY A 36 1.51 -0.34 -13.17
N GLU A 37 2.28 -1.39 -13.48
CA GLU A 37 2.69 -2.38 -12.47
C GLU A 37 3.50 -1.69 -11.37
N GLU A 38 3.29 -2.10 -10.12
CA GLU A 38 3.75 -1.42 -8.93
C GLU A 38 4.67 -2.34 -8.12
N TRP A 39 5.75 -1.78 -7.58
CA TRP A 39 6.70 -2.49 -6.72
C TRP A 39 6.86 -1.73 -5.41
N ILE A 40 6.61 -2.44 -4.32
CA ILE A 40 6.79 -1.95 -2.96
C ILE A 40 8.04 -2.63 -2.41
N ASP A 41 8.97 -1.85 -1.86
CA ASP A 41 10.19 -2.39 -1.25
C ASP A 41 9.92 -3.00 0.13
N ASP A 42 10.84 -3.84 0.61
CA ASP A 42 10.71 -4.56 1.88
C ASP A 42 10.48 -3.60 3.07
N LYS A 43 11.13 -2.44 3.04
CA LYS A 43 11.00 -1.41 4.09
C LYS A 43 9.57 -0.85 4.14
N THR A 44 8.99 -0.59 2.98
CA THR A 44 7.63 -0.07 2.86
C THR A 44 6.62 -1.16 3.18
N ALA A 45 6.85 -2.40 2.73
CA ALA A 45 6.02 -3.56 3.07
C ALA A 45 5.93 -3.77 4.59
N ALA A 46 7.06 -3.75 5.31
CA ALA A 46 7.07 -3.88 6.77
C ALA A 46 6.27 -2.77 7.49
N LYS A 47 6.30 -1.54 6.96
CA LYS A 47 5.47 -0.44 7.48
C LYS A 47 3.99 -0.68 7.24
N LEU A 48 3.62 -1.18 6.05
CA LEU A 48 2.22 -1.52 5.73
C LEU A 48 1.70 -2.60 6.69
N GLU A 49 2.48 -3.65 6.94
CA GLU A 49 2.12 -4.71 7.90
C GLU A 49 1.87 -4.17 9.31
N THR A 50 2.75 -3.27 9.79
CA THR A 50 2.60 -2.63 11.10
C THR A 50 1.29 -1.86 11.18
N ILE A 51 1.03 -1.01 10.18
CA ILE A 51 -0.16 -0.19 10.09
C ILE A 51 -1.44 -1.04 9.98
N SER A 52 -1.43 -2.08 9.14
CA SER A 52 -2.54 -3.01 8.98
C SER A 52 -2.86 -3.76 10.27
N SER A 53 -1.83 -4.18 11.02
CA SER A 53 -2.01 -4.85 12.31
C SER A 53 -2.63 -3.92 13.35
N GLU A 54 -2.19 -2.66 13.41
CA GLU A 54 -2.79 -1.66 14.31
C GLU A 54 -4.25 -1.36 13.97
N ALA A 55 -4.61 -1.28 12.69
CA ALA A 55 -5.98 -1.02 12.26
C ALA A 55 -6.95 -2.15 12.65
N GLN A 56 -6.51 -3.41 12.56
CA GLN A 56 -7.32 -4.57 12.96
C GLN A 56 -7.77 -4.50 14.43
N THR A 57 -6.94 -3.95 15.33
CA THR A 57 -7.30 -3.80 16.74
C THR A 57 -8.49 -2.87 17.00
N LYS A 58 -8.81 -2.00 16.03
CA LYS A 58 -9.82 -0.94 16.17
C LYS A 58 -11.22 -1.39 15.74
N LYS A 59 -11.36 -2.62 15.22
CA LYS A 59 -12.63 -3.26 14.81
C LYS A 59 -13.50 -2.39 13.90
N ARG A 60 -12.88 -1.64 13.00
CA ARG A 60 -13.57 -0.83 11.99
C ARG A 60 -13.83 -1.66 10.74
N GLN A 61 -15.00 -1.45 10.11
CA GLN A 61 -15.31 -2.09 8.84
C GLN A 61 -14.58 -1.43 7.65
N LEU A 62 -14.26 -0.14 7.76
CA LEU A 62 -13.47 0.60 6.77
C LEU A 62 -12.54 1.59 7.47
N GLU A 63 -11.28 1.57 7.08
CA GLU A 63 -10.28 2.55 7.51
C GLU A 63 -9.51 3.08 6.30
N VAL A 64 -9.45 4.40 6.17
CA VAL A 64 -8.64 5.07 5.15
C VAL A 64 -7.61 5.94 5.85
N ILE A 65 -6.35 5.71 5.52
CA ILE A 65 -5.22 6.42 6.11
C ILE A 65 -4.23 6.83 5.01
N ALA A 66 -3.48 7.89 5.28
CA ALA A 66 -2.40 8.33 4.40
C ALA A 66 -1.05 8.00 5.07
N MET A 67 -0.14 7.43 4.30
CA MET A 67 1.25 7.25 4.72
C MET A 67 1.92 8.63 4.72
N ASN A 68 2.27 9.13 5.89
CA ASN A 68 3.03 10.37 6.03
C ASN A 68 4.50 10.06 5.71
N ASN A 69 5.12 10.90 4.87
CA ASN A 69 6.55 10.84 4.56
C ASN A 69 7.43 11.16 5.76
#